data_AF-A0A357D1I7-F1
#
_entry.id   AF-A0A357D1I7-F1
#
_cell.length_a   1.000
_cell.length_b   1.000
_cell.length_c   1.000
_cell.angle_alpha   90.00
_cell.angle_beta   90.00
_cell.angle_gamma   90.00
#
_symmetry.space_group_name_H-M   'P 1'
#
loop_
_entity.id
_entity.type
_entity.pdbx_description
1 polymer ?
#
loop_
_entity_poly.entity_id
_entity_poly.type
_entity_poly.pdbx_seq_one_letter_code
_entity_poly.pdbx_strand_id
1 'polypeptide(L)' 'MGNSYLAIDLGASSGRHILGTLKAGRIVLEEIHRFPNEMKLINNRFCWDTEYLMAQILTGLRKCGSLGRKPVSLAI' A
#
# COMPACT_ATOMS: atom_id res chain seq x y z
N MET A 1 -17.55 11.68 8.84
CA MET A 1 -16.34 10.82 8.86
C MET A 1 -15.16 11.71 8.53
N GLY A 2 -14.06 11.64 9.29
CA GLY A 2 -12.86 12.44 9.00
C GLY A 2 -12.19 11.99 7.70
N ASN A 3 -11.44 12.89 7.06
CA ASN A 3 -10.64 12.55 5.88
C ASN A 3 -9.64 11.45 6.22
N SER A 4 -9.46 10.53 5.27
CA SER A 4 -8.47 9.46 5.35
C SER A 4 -7.46 9.59 4.21
N TYR A 5 -6.23 9.17 4.43
CA TYR A 5 -5.11 9.31 3.50
C TYR A 5 -4.40 7.97 3.40
N LEU A 6 -4.05 7.54 2.19
CA LEU A 6 -3.44 6.23 1.95
C LEU A 6 -1.95 6.38 1.64
N ALA A 7 -1.10 5.77 2.45
CA ALA A 7 0.32 5.63 2.18
C ALA A 7 0.61 4.21 1.69
N ILE A 8 1.38 4.09 0.60
CA ILE A 8 1.92 2.82 0.10
C ILE A 8 3.42 2.86 0.34
N ASP A 9 3.89 2.04 1.28
CA ASP A 9 5.30 1.96 1.64
C ASP A 9 5.90 0.72 0.97
N LEU A 10 6.83 0.92 0.05
CA LEU A 10 7.50 -0.13 -0.72
C LEU A 10 8.93 -0.33 -0.21
N GLY A 11 9.09 -1.26 0.73
CA GLY A 11 10.39 -1.68 1.25
C GLY A 11 11.05 -2.75 0.38
N ALA A 12 12.35 -2.98 0.60
CA ALA A 12 13.14 -3.94 -0.17
C ALA A 12 12.68 -5.41 0.01
N SER A 13 11.98 -5.75 1.10
CA SER A 13 11.53 -7.12 1.37
C SER A 13 10.02 -7.26 1.49
N SER A 14 9.30 -6.14 1.61
CA SER A 14 7.85 -6.12 1.76
C SER A 14 7.28 -4.77 1.36
N GLY A 15 6.04 -4.77 0.89
CA GLY A 15 5.24 -3.56 0.76
C GLY A 15 4.00 -3.59 1.66
N ARG A 16 3.47 -2.40 1.97
CA ARG A 16 2.24 -2.25 2.76
C ARG A 16 1.45 -1.01 2.40
N HIS A 17 0.14 -1.08 2.60
CA HIS A 17 -0.81 0.01 2.46
C HIS A 17 -1.31 0.40 3.85
N ILE A 18 -1.08 1.63 4.27
CA ILE A 18 -1.50 2.16 5.57
C ILE A 18 -2.48 3.30 5.35
N LEU A 19 -3.68 3.17 5.90
CA LEU A 19 -4.68 4.22 5.92
C LEU A 19 -4.53 5.04 7.20
N GLY A 20 -4.27 6.34 7.07
CA GLY A 20 -4.24 7.29 8.18
C GLY A 20 -5.52 8.13 8.21
N THR A 21 -6.16 8.23 9.38
CA THR A 21 -7.36 9.06 9.58
C THR A 21 -7.21 9.94 10.81
N LEU A 22 -7.51 11.25 10.69
CA LEU A 22 -7.57 12.14 11.86
C LEU A 22 -8.92 11.96 12.59
N LYS A 23 -8.89 11.44 13.81
CA LYS A 23 -10.07 11.27 14.68
C LYS A 23 -9.82 11.96 16.02
N ALA A 24 -10.66 12.93 16.37
CA ALA A 24 -10.59 13.67 17.64
C ALA A 24 -9.16 14.20 17.96
N GLY A 25 -8.50 14.80 16.96
CA GLY A 25 -7.15 15.35 17.10
C GLY A 25 -6.02 14.31 17.13
N ARG A 26 -6.31 13.02 16.94
CA ARG A 26 -5.31 11.94 16.89
C ARG A 26 -5.30 11.24 15.54
N ILE A 27 -4.12 10.84 15.09
CA ILE A 27 -3.97 10.00 13.90
C ILE A 27 -4.24 8.55 14.29
N VAL A 28 -5.18 7.91 13.60
CA VAL A 28 -5.45 6.48 13.69
C VAL A 28 -4.96 5.83 12.41
N LEU A 29 -4.13 4.79 12.54
CA LEU A 29 -3.55 4.04 11.43
C LEU A 29 -4.21 2.66 11.32
N GLU A 30 -4.49 2.24 10.09
CA GLU A 30 -5.03 0.92 9.76
C GLU A 30 -4.19 0.32 8.63
N GLU A 31 -3.58 -0.84 8.85
CA GLU A 31 -2.88 -1.57 7.78
C GLU A 31 -3.92 -2.31 6.93
N ILE A 32 -4.07 -1.88 5.68
CA ILE A 32 -5.07 -2.41 4.76
C ILE A 32 -4.53 -3.64 4.01
N HIS A 33 -3.28 -3.57 3.57
CA HIS A 33 -2.68 -4.58 2.72
C HIS A 33 -1.19 -4.72 3.02
N ARG A 34 -0.68 -5.95 2.97
CA ARG A 34 0.73 -6.27 3.14
C ARG A 34 1.09 -7.40 2.18
N PHE A 35 2.25 -7.29 1.57
CA PHE A 35 2.74 -8.26 0.59
C PHE A 35 4.28 -8.37 0.66
N PRO A 36 4.86 -9.53 0.32
CA PRO A 36 6.30 -9.67 0.17
C PRO A 36 6.80 -8.89 -1.06
N ASN A 37 8.02 -8.37 -1.02
CA ASN A 37 8.66 -7.76 -2.19
C ASN A 37 9.97 -8.50 -2.45
N GLU A 38 9.95 -9.42 -3.41
CA GLU A 38 11.09 -10.28 -3.71
C GLU A 38 11.78 -9.80 -4.99
N MET A 39 13.11 -9.71 -4.94
CA MET A 39 13.90 -9.49 -6.15
C MET A 39 13.93 -10.76 -6.99
N LYS A 40 13.79 -10.61 -8.30
CA LYS A 40 13.90 -11.70 -9.26
C LYS A 40 15.27 -11.68 -9.92
N LEU A 41 15.85 -12.86 -10.12
CA LEU A 41 17.07 -13.01 -10.91
C LEU A 41 16.70 -13.08 -12.40
N ILE A 42 17.05 -12.05 -13.15
CA ILE A 42 16.77 -11.92 -14.59
C ILE A 42 18.10 -11.67 -15.29
N ASN A 43 18.48 -12.52 -16.26
CA ASN A 43 19.75 -12.39 -16.99
C ASN A 43 20.97 -12.18 -16.06
N ASN A 44 21.03 -12.96 -14.98
CA ASN A 44 22.08 -12.89 -13.95
C ASN A 44 22.16 -11.55 -13.18
N ARG A 45 21.05 -10.81 -13.10
CA ARG A 45 20.93 -9.56 -12.31
C ARG A 45 19.69 -9.63 -11.43
N PHE A 46 19.80 -9.11 -10.22
CA PHE A 46 18.63 -8.93 -9.35
C PHE A 46 17.85 -7.69 -9.78
N CYS A 47 16.57 -7.88 -10.08
CA CYS A 47 15.66 -6.86 -10.52
C CYS A 47 14.40 -6.87 -9.65
N TRP A 48 13.80 -5.70 -9.44
CA TRP A 48 12.45 -5.61 -8.89
C TRP A 48 11.43 -6.10 -9.92
N ASP A 49 10.42 -6.80 -9.43
CA ASP A 49 9.26 -7.17 -10.24
C ASP A 49 8.22 -6.04 -10.23
N THR A 50 8.30 -5.14 -11.19
CA THR A 50 7.42 -3.96 -11.27
C THR A 50 5.98 -4.33 -11.60
N GLU A 51 5.74 -5.41 -12.35
CA GLU A 51 4.39 -5.89 -12.67
C GLU A 51 3.72 -6.44 -11.41
N TYR A 52 4.45 -7.24 -10.63
CA TYR A 52 3.97 -7.72 -9.35
C TYR A 52 3.69 -6.57 -8.38
N LEU A 53 4.60 -5.59 -8.26
CA LEU A 53 4.41 -4.42 -7.41
C LEU A 53 3.15 -3.64 -7.79
N MET A 54 2.93 -3.38 -9.09
CA MET A 54 1.71 -2.73 -9.58
C MET A 54 0.46 -3.56 -9.25
N ALA A 55 0.50 -4.89 -9.42
CA ALA A 55 -0.61 -5.77 -9.08
C ALA A 55 -0.95 -5.71 -7.58
N GLN A 56 0.06 -5.62 -6.70
CA GLN A 56 -0.14 -5.47 -5.26
C GLN A 56 -0.73 -4.11 -4.90
N ILE A 57 -0.29 -3.03 -5.56
CA ILE A 57 -0.87 -1.68 -5.41
C ILE A 57 -2.38 -1.71 -5.75
N LEU A 58 -2.74 -2.26 -6.91
CA LEU A 58 -4.14 -2.37 -7.32
C LEU A 58 -4.95 -3.27 -6.37
N THR A 59 -4.36 -4.35 -5.86
CA THR A 59 -5.00 -5.23 -4.89
C THR A 59 -5.33 -4.49 -3.58
N GLY A 60 -4.38 -3.73 -3.04
CA GLY A 60 -4.60 -2.94 -1.84
C GLY A 60 -5.65 -1.84 -2.05
N LEU A 61 -5.69 -1.20 -3.23
CA LEU A 61 -6.71 -0.20 -3.57
C LEU A 61 -8.11 -0.80 -3.68
N ARG A 62 -8.25 -1.97 -4.31
CA ARG A 62 -9.52 -2.71 -4.34
C ARG A 62 -9.99 -3.08 -2.94
N LYS A 63 -9.07 -3.50 -2.07
CA LYS A 63 -9.38 -3.81 -0.67
C LYS A 63 -9.82 -2.57 0.12
N CYS A 64 -9.20 -1.42 -0.09
CA CYS A 64 -9.71 -0.14 0.44
C CYS A 64 -11.16 0.09 0.01
N GLY A 65 -11.45 -0.04 -1.29
CA GLY A 65 -12.79 0.13 -1.84
C GLY A 65 -13.81 -0.84 -1.25
N SER A 66 -13.48 -2.13 -1.13
CA SER A 66 -14.38 -3.15 -0.57
C SER A 66 -14.68 -2.94 0.92
N LEU A 67 -13.77 -2.30 1.66
CA LEU A 67 -13.96 -1.90 3.05
C LEU A 67 -14.72 -0.57 3.19
N GLY A 68 -15.18 0.02 2.09
CA GLY A 68 -15.84 1.33 2.08
C GLY A 68 -14.90 2.49 2.44
N ARG A 69 -13.58 2.29 2.34
CA ARG A 69 -12.58 3.33 2.59
C ARG A 69 -12.34 4.12 1.30
N LYS A 70 -12.48 5.44 1.38
CA LYS A 70 -12.24 6.37 0.26
C LYS A 70 -11.21 7.42 0.69
N PRO A 71 -9.91 7.12 0.56
CA PRO A 71 -8.88 8.08 0.90
C PRO A 71 -8.95 9.29 -0.03
N VAL A 72 -8.68 10.48 0.50
CA VAL A 72 -8.71 11.75 -0.27
C VAL A 72 -7.47 11.93 -1.14
N SER A 73 -6.35 11.31 -0.74
CA SER A 73 -5.13 11.24 -1.54
C SER A 73 -4.40 9.94 -1.26
N LEU A 74 -3.48 9.63 -2.18
CA LEU A 74 -2.55 8.53 -2.09
C LEU A 74 -1.13 9.04 -2.35
N ALA A 75 -0.16 8.47 -1.64
CA ALA A 75 1.26 8.64 -1.91
C ALA A 75 1.98 7.28 -1.85
N ILE A 76 3.04 7.16 -2.65
CA ILE A 76 3.99 6.05 -2.67
C ILE A 76 5.36 6.62 -2.29
#